data_AF-A0A2R4WMA8-F1
#
_entry.id   AF-A0A2R4WMA8-F1
#
_cell.length_a   1.000
_cell.length_b   1.000
_cell.length_c   1.000
_cell.angle_alpha   90.00
_cell.angle_beta   90.00
_cell.angle_gamma   90.00
#
_symmetry.space_group_name_H-M   'P 1'
#
loop_
_entity.id
_entity.type
_entity.pdbx_description
1 polymer ?
#
loop_
_entity_poly.entity_id
_entity_poly.type
_entity_poly.pdbx_seq_one_letter_code
_entity_poly.pdbx_strand_id
1 'polypeptide(L)'
;MGGTVVTAGGLYGVLDALRSGTRPPVDLGLDASELRGRPATEVADRIANALRPSDGTQDTEAARDAISRALSDLIAAEPDADLLALSPEQIGVVVEGYVAHDLCHRVELDVGKAVHDKAPDPATATSRLEQIKDYVRQEVARRFRARSDRGQRLSRQGAATLAASVLRDTFEVFESYLR
;
A
#
# COMPACT_ATOMS: atom_id res chain seq x y z
N MET A 1 0.43 8.86 10.61
CA MET A 1 1.20 7.59 10.46
C MET A 1 0.42 6.33 10.84
N GLY A 2 -0.46 6.33 11.86
CA GLY A 2 -1.26 5.15 12.21
C GLY A 2 -2.21 4.66 11.11
N GLY A 3 -2.60 5.55 10.17
CA GLY A 3 -3.45 5.24 9.03
C GLY A 3 -2.91 4.10 8.16
N THR A 4 -1.66 4.19 7.69
CA THR A 4 -1.02 3.17 6.84
C THR A 4 -1.05 1.77 7.48
N VAL A 5 -0.76 1.70 8.77
CA VAL A 5 -0.72 0.45 9.56
C VAL A 5 -2.11 -0.17 9.65
N VAL A 6 -3.12 0.64 9.96
CA VAL A 6 -4.51 0.21 10.05
C VAL A 6 -5.02 -0.25 8.68
N THR A 7 -4.74 0.52 7.63
CA THR A 7 -5.16 0.20 6.26
C THR A 7 -4.48 -1.06 5.74
N ALA A 8 -3.17 -1.26 5.97
CA ALA A 8 -2.46 -2.47 5.55
C ALA A 8 -3.07 -3.74 6.17
N GLY A 9 -3.36 -3.69 7.48
CA GLY A 9 -4.05 -4.78 8.17
C GLY A 9 -5.50 -4.96 7.69
N GLY A 10 -6.21 -3.87 7.41
CA GLY A 10 -7.56 -3.89 6.84
C GLY A 10 -7.58 -4.53 5.46
N LEU A 11 -6.69 -4.11 4.56
CA LEU A 11 -6.54 -4.62 3.20
C LEU A 11 -6.25 -6.12 3.18
N TYR A 12 -5.28 -6.58 3.97
CA TYR A 12 -5.04 -8.01 4.14
C TYR A 12 -6.32 -8.73 4.59
N GLY A 13 -7.00 -8.20 5.61
CA GLY A 13 -8.21 -8.81 6.16
C GLY A 13 -9.36 -8.93 5.16
N VAL A 14 -9.57 -7.90 4.33
CA VAL A 14 -10.58 -7.91 3.27
C VAL A 14 -10.24 -8.97 2.22
N LEU A 15 -9.01 -8.96 1.70
CA LEU A 15 -8.62 -9.88 0.64
C LEU A 15 -8.61 -11.34 1.12
N ASP A 16 -8.15 -11.59 2.35
CA ASP A 16 -8.19 -12.93 2.94
C ASP A 16 -9.63 -13.41 3.21
N ALA A 17 -10.52 -12.49 3.60
CA ALA A 17 -11.93 -12.80 3.78
C ALA A 17 -12.61 -13.17 2.45
N LEU A 18 -12.38 -12.38 1.40
CA LEU A 18 -12.87 -12.64 0.04
C LEU A 18 -12.38 -14.01 -0.47
N ARG A 19 -11.07 -14.26 -0.39
CA ARG A 19 -10.44 -15.54 -0.76
C ARG A 19 -11.05 -16.72 -0.04
N SER A 20 -11.33 -16.57 1.25
CA SER A 20 -11.86 -17.66 2.09
C SER A 20 -13.38 -17.82 1.97
N GLY A 21 -14.06 -16.99 1.16
CA GLY A 21 -15.52 -16.97 1.05
C GLY A 21 -16.22 -16.52 2.34
N THR A 22 -15.49 -15.90 3.26
CA THR A 22 -16.03 -15.35 4.50
C THR A 22 -16.46 -13.90 4.29
N ARG A 23 -17.38 -13.41 5.12
CA ARG A 23 -17.84 -12.02 5.02
C ARG A 23 -16.73 -11.07 5.49
N PRO A 24 -16.33 -10.05 4.70
CA PRO A 24 -15.48 -8.97 5.17
C PRO A 24 -16.08 -8.29 6.42
N PRO A 25 -15.28 -7.57 7.21
CA PRO A 25 -15.80 -6.79 8.34
C PRO A 25 -17.06 -5.97 7.97
N VAL A 26 -18.13 -6.12 8.76
CA VAL A 26 -19.47 -5.60 8.43
C VAL A 26 -19.49 -4.08 8.29
N ASP A 27 -18.63 -3.40 9.03
CA ASP A 27 -18.42 -1.95 9.01
C ASP A 27 -17.87 -1.43 7.67
N LEU A 28 -17.28 -2.29 6.84
CA LEU A 28 -16.76 -1.91 5.52
C LEU A 28 -17.84 -1.89 4.43
N GLY A 29 -19.03 -2.44 4.68
CA GLY A 29 -20.12 -2.45 3.71
C GLY A 29 -19.82 -3.18 2.38
N LEU A 30 -18.79 -4.04 2.35
CA LEU A 30 -18.43 -4.83 1.17
C LEU A 30 -19.22 -6.13 1.09
N ASP A 31 -19.96 -6.32 0.00
CA ASP A 31 -20.61 -7.59 -0.34
C ASP A 31 -19.90 -8.24 -1.54
N ALA A 32 -19.27 -9.40 -1.31
CA ALA A 32 -18.57 -10.16 -2.35
C ALA A 32 -19.49 -10.55 -3.52
N SER A 33 -20.78 -10.72 -3.29
CA SER A 33 -21.74 -11.06 -4.36
C SER A 33 -21.97 -9.89 -5.33
N GLU A 34 -21.87 -8.65 -4.86
CA GLU A 34 -22.01 -7.45 -5.68
C GLU A 34 -20.76 -7.14 -6.52
N LEU A 35 -19.61 -7.68 -6.11
CA LEU A 35 -18.33 -7.55 -6.82
C LEU A 35 -18.17 -8.57 -7.96
N ARG A 36 -18.92 -9.68 -7.93
CA ARG A 36 -18.78 -10.74 -8.95
C ARG A 36 -19.17 -10.23 -10.33
N GLY A 37 -18.34 -10.58 -11.33
CA GLY A 37 -18.55 -10.19 -12.72
C GLY A 37 -18.27 -8.71 -13.02
N ARG A 38 -17.80 -7.94 -12.03
CA ARG A 38 -17.36 -6.55 -12.24
C ARG A 38 -15.94 -6.51 -12.82
N PRO A 39 -15.59 -5.46 -13.58
CA PRO A 39 -14.21 -5.23 -13.99
C PRO A 39 -13.27 -5.14 -12.80
N ALA A 40 -12.04 -5.64 -12.93
CA ALA A 40 -11.06 -5.63 -11.84
C ALA A 40 -10.78 -4.21 -11.31
N THR A 41 -10.80 -3.19 -12.17
CA THR A 41 -10.67 -1.78 -11.78
C THR A 41 -11.83 -1.31 -10.89
N GLU A 42 -13.07 -1.67 -11.23
CA GLU A 42 -14.24 -1.35 -10.41
C GLU A 42 -14.18 -2.08 -9.05
N VAL A 43 -13.72 -3.34 -9.03
CA VAL A 43 -13.52 -4.09 -7.79
C VAL A 43 -12.44 -3.43 -6.93
N ALA A 44 -11.33 -3.01 -7.51
CA ALA A 44 -10.24 -2.33 -6.81
C ALA A 44 -10.71 -1.01 -6.17
N ASP A 45 -11.45 -0.18 -6.91
CA ASP A 45 -11.98 1.08 -6.40
C ASP A 45 -12.99 0.85 -5.27
N ARG A 46 -13.85 -0.16 -5.37
CA ARG A 46 -14.79 -0.51 -4.29
C ARG A 46 -14.06 -0.97 -3.03
N ILE A 47 -13.00 -1.79 -3.16
CA ILE A 47 -12.17 -2.20 -2.02
C ILE A 47 -11.48 -0.99 -1.39
N ALA A 48 -10.88 -0.10 -2.19
CA ALA A 48 -10.23 1.11 -1.72
C ALA A 48 -11.21 2.03 -0.96
N ASN A 49 -12.41 2.24 -1.51
CA ASN A 49 -13.44 3.09 -0.91
C ASN A 49 -13.99 2.52 0.39
N ALA A 50 -14.11 1.19 0.49
CA ALA A 50 -14.57 0.55 1.71
C ALA A 50 -13.54 0.68 2.85
N LEU A 51 -12.26 0.48 2.53
CA LEU A 51 -11.17 0.57 3.52
C LEU A 51 -10.85 2.00 3.94
N ARG A 52 -10.97 2.95 3.01
CA ARG A 52 -10.71 4.37 3.21
C ARG A 52 -11.82 5.18 2.54
N PRO A 53 -13.00 5.31 3.18
CA PRO A 53 -14.05 6.17 2.66
C PRO A 53 -13.56 7.61 2.53
N SER A 54 -13.96 8.29 1.44
CA SER A 54 -13.58 9.69 1.23
C SER A 54 -14.02 10.56 2.41
N ASP A 55 -13.08 11.31 2.97
CA ASP A 55 -13.34 12.36 3.97
C ASP A 55 -12.84 13.74 3.49
N GLY A 56 -12.40 13.82 2.22
CA GLY A 56 -11.85 15.02 1.60
C GLY A 56 -10.42 15.37 2.02
N THR A 57 -9.77 14.56 2.85
CA THR A 57 -8.36 14.80 3.25
C THR A 57 -7.40 14.20 2.23
N GLN A 58 -6.25 14.86 2.05
CA GLN A 58 -5.18 14.35 1.18
C GLN A 58 -4.68 12.97 1.62
N ASP A 59 -4.52 12.76 2.94
CA ASP A 59 -4.10 11.48 3.51
C ASP A 59 -5.05 10.33 3.13
N THR A 60 -6.36 10.57 3.17
CA THR A 60 -7.35 9.54 2.81
C THR A 60 -7.36 9.25 1.32
N GLU A 61 -7.33 10.27 0.47
CA GLU A 61 -7.29 10.08 -0.98
C GLU A 61 -6.00 9.40 -1.44
N ALA A 62 -4.87 9.74 -0.81
CA ALA A 62 -3.60 9.08 -1.03
C ALA A 62 -3.63 7.59 -0.69
N ALA A 63 -4.21 7.25 0.46
CA ALA A 63 -4.33 5.85 0.87
C ALA A 63 -5.26 5.07 -0.07
N ARG A 64 -6.34 5.68 -0.57
CA ARG A 64 -7.23 5.07 -1.58
C ARG A 64 -6.49 4.82 -2.88
N ASP A 65 -5.78 5.83 -3.39
CA ASP A 65 -4.96 5.71 -4.60
C ASP A 65 -3.90 4.62 -4.45
N ALA A 66 -3.21 4.55 -3.30
CA ALA A 66 -2.24 3.50 -3.03
C ALA A 66 -2.85 2.09 -3.05
N ILE A 67 -4.08 1.89 -2.55
CA ILE A 67 -4.78 0.60 -2.63
C ILE A 67 -5.11 0.28 -4.09
N SER A 68 -5.76 1.21 -4.81
CA SER A 68 -6.17 0.99 -6.20
C SER A 68 -4.96 0.71 -7.11
N ARG A 69 -3.83 1.40 -6.91
CA ARG A 69 -2.58 1.14 -7.63
C ARG A 69 -2.01 -0.23 -7.32
N ALA A 70 -1.93 -0.63 -6.04
CA ALA A 70 -1.38 -1.92 -5.68
C ALA A 70 -2.19 -3.10 -6.28
N LEU A 71 -3.52 -2.98 -6.32
CA LEU A 71 -4.39 -3.95 -6.98
C LEU A 71 -4.22 -3.93 -8.50
N SER A 72 -4.12 -2.73 -9.09
CA SER A 72 -3.89 -2.57 -10.54
C SER A 72 -2.54 -3.12 -10.99
N ASP A 73 -1.49 -2.92 -10.18
CA ASP A 73 -0.15 -3.44 -10.43
C ASP A 73 -0.15 -4.98 -10.43
N LEU A 74 -0.89 -5.61 -9.51
CA LEU A 74 -1.08 -7.05 -9.54
C LEU A 74 -1.78 -7.50 -10.82
N ILE A 75 -2.88 -6.85 -11.22
CA ILE A 75 -3.60 -7.20 -12.45
C ILE A 75 -2.74 -6.98 -13.69
N ALA A 76 -1.91 -5.95 -13.72
CA ALA A 76 -0.99 -5.71 -14.82
C ALA A 76 0.09 -6.79 -14.93
N ALA A 77 0.59 -7.28 -13.79
CA ALA A 77 1.58 -8.36 -13.72
C ALA A 77 0.97 -9.75 -13.97
N GLU A 78 -0.26 -9.96 -13.49
CA GLU A 78 -1.00 -11.22 -13.51
C GLU A 78 -2.44 -10.96 -14.01
N PRO A 79 -2.66 -10.86 -15.34
CA PRO A 79 -3.96 -10.49 -15.91
C PRO A 79 -5.12 -11.44 -15.56
N ASP A 80 -4.80 -12.69 -15.21
CA ASP A 80 -5.77 -13.71 -14.83
C ASP A 80 -6.06 -13.74 -13.32
N ALA A 81 -5.46 -12.84 -12.52
CA ALA A 81 -5.67 -12.79 -11.07
C ALA A 81 -7.12 -12.38 -10.74
N ASP A 82 -7.80 -13.22 -9.96
CA ASP A 82 -9.15 -12.94 -9.45
C ASP A 82 -9.06 -12.20 -8.11
N LEU A 83 -9.39 -10.91 -8.10
CA LEU A 83 -9.37 -10.06 -6.88
C LEU A 83 -10.29 -10.58 -5.77
N LEU A 84 -11.25 -11.46 -6.08
CA LEU A 84 -12.13 -12.10 -5.09
C LEU A 84 -11.60 -13.44 -4.58
N ALA A 85 -10.53 -13.97 -5.19
CA ALA A 85 -9.95 -15.27 -4.88
C ALA A 85 -8.41 -15.28 -4.92
N LEU A 86 -7.77 -14.16 -4.59
CA LEU A 86 -6.31 -14.02 -4.58
C LEU A 86 -5.64 -15.10 -3.72
N SER A 87 -4.54 -15.67 -4.21
CA SER A 87 -3.70 -16.55 -3.39
C SER A 87 -3.10 -15.79 -2.21
N PRO A 88 -2.71 -16.47 -1.12
CA PRO A 88 -2.02 -15.84 0.00
C PRO A 88 -0.76 -15.08 -0.42
N GLU A 89 -0.08 -15.54 -1.46
CA GLU A 89 1.10 -14.92 -2.05
C GLU A 89 0.72 -13.63 -2.80
N GLN A 90 -0.34 -13.65 -3.62
CA GLN A 90 -0.88 -12.45 -4.30
C GLN A 90 -1.38 -11.39 -3.29
N ILE A 91 -2.04 -11.81 -2.20
CA ILE A 91 -2.41 -10.90 -1.10
C ILE A 91 -1.15 -10.25 -0.52
N GLY A 92 -0.07 -11.02 -0.35
CA GLY A 92 1.23 -10.51 0.08
C GLY A 92 1.76 -9.41 -0.83
N VAL A 93 1.75 -9.66 -2.15
CA VAL A 93 2.17 -8.68 -3.17
C VAL A 93 1.34 -7.40 -3.13
N VAL A 94 0.01 -7.51 -3.02
CA VAL A 94 -0.87 -6.34 -2.95
C VAL A 94 -0.63 -5.52 -1.69
N VAL A 95 -0.44 -6.17 -0.53
CA VAL A 95 -0.16 -5.48 0.73
C VAL A 95 1.22 -4.82 0.69
N GLU A 96 2.23 -5.48 0.11
CA GLU A 96 3.55 -4.90 -0.14
C GLU A 96 3.46 -3.65 -1.01
N GLY A 97 2.77 -3.74 -2.15
CA GLY A 97 2.57 -2.64 -3.09
C GLY A 97 1.84 -1.47 -2.44
N TYR A 98 0.77 -1.74 -1.67
CA TYR A 98 0.04 -0.71 -0.93
C TYR A 98 0.98 0.05 0.03
N VAL A 99 1.74 -0.68 0.85
CA VAL A 99 2.66 -0.06 1.82
C VAL A 99 3.71 0.78 1.10
N ALA A 100 4.24 0.32 -0.04
CA ALA A 100 5.20 1.07 -0.83
C ALA A 100 4.61 2.36 -1.43
N HIS A 101 3.43 2.29 -2.06
CA HIS A 101 2.77 3.45 -2.65
C HIS A 101 2.37 4.49 -1.60
N ASP A 102 1.77 4.05 -0.51
CA ASP A 102 1.35 4.93 0.61
C ASP A 102 2.57 5.64 1.22
N LEU A 103 3.65 4.89 1.48
CA LEU A 103 4.90 5.47 1.97
C LEU A 103 5.52 6.49 1.02
N CYS A 104 5.58 6.18 -0.27
CA CYS A 104 6.12 7.11 -1.27
C CYS A 104 5.33 8.42 -1.26
N HIS A 105 4.00 8.34 -1.21
CA HIS A 105 3.16 9.53 -1.15
C HIS A 105 3.41 10.35 0.12
N ARG A 106 3.52 9.69 1.27
CA ARG A 106 3.77 10.37 2.54
C ARG A 106 5.14 11.04 2.58
N VAL A 107 6.17 10.38 2.06
CA VAL A 107 7.50 10.98 1.93
C VAL A 107 7.45 12.20 1.01
N GLU A 108 6.75 12.12 -0.11
CA GLU A 108 6.57 13.24 -1.03
C GLU A 108 5.87 14.43 -0.35
N LEU A 109 4.84 14.20 0.46
CA LEU A 109 4.17 15.25 1.25
C LEU A 109 5.09 15.85 2.32
N ASP A 110 5.86 15.02 3.03
CA ASP A 110 6.65 15.44 4.18
C ASP A 110 7.93 16.18 3.75
N VAL A 111 8.62 15.73 2.70
CA VAL A 111 9.93 16.30 2.29
C VAL A 111 9.92 16.96 0.91
N GLY A 112 8.86 16.79 0.10
CA GLY A 112 8.86 17.22 -1.31
C GLY A 112 9.12 18.71 -1.49
N LYS A 113 8.48 19.56 -0.69
CA LYS A 113 8.74 20.99 -0.70
C LYS A 113 10.20 21.32 -0.34
N ALA A 114 10.73 20.69 0.70
CA ALA A 114 12.12 20.93 1.13
C ALA A 114 13.14 20.46 0.07
N VAL A 115 12.87 19.35 -0.62
CA VAL A 115 13.70 18.86 -1.72
C VAL A 115 13.66 19.84 -2.90
N HIS A 116 12.48 20.34 -3.26
CA HIS A 116 12.33 21.35 -4.31
C HIS A 116 13.05 22.66 -3.97
N ASP A 117 12.85 23.19 -2.76
CA ASP A 117 13.44 24.46 -2.34
C ASP A 117 14.99 24.41 -2.26
N LYS A 118 15.57 23.23 -2.01
CA LYS A 118 17.04 23.01 -1.92
C LYS A 118 17.67 22.51 -3.22
N ALA A 119 16.89 22.24 -4.26
CA ALA A 119 17.43 21.79 -5.54
C ALA A 119 17.89 22.99 -6.38
N PRO A 120 18.98 22.85 -7.16
CA PRO A 120 19.42 23.91 -8.07
C PRO A 120 18.44 24.16 -9.23
N ASP A 121 17.63 23.16 -9.57
CA ASP A 121 16.65 23.22 -10.64
C ASP A 121 15.54 22.16 -10.45
N PRO A 122 14.37 22.29 -11.13
CA PRO A 122 13.26 21.35 -10.99
C PRO A 122 13.59 19.91 -11.40
N ALA A 123 14.45 19.69 -12.40
CA ALA A 123 14.80 18.34 -12.84
C ALA A 123 15.62 17.60 -11.77
N THR A 124 16.54 18.31 -11.12
CA THR A 124 17.29 17.80 -9.97
C THR A 124 16.37 17.47 -8.79
N ALA A 125 15.36 18.30 -8.52
CA ALA A 125 14.37 18.01 -7.47
C ALA A 125 13.60 16.71 -7.76
N THR A 126 13.07 16.56 -8.98
CA THR A 126 12.35 15.35 -9.41
C THR A 126 13.25 14.11 -9.32
N SER A 127 14.50 14.20 -9.79
CA SER A 127 15.46 13.09 -9.70
C SER A 127 15.72 12.66 -8.25
N ARG A 128 15.90 13.62 -7.34
CA ARG A 128 16.07 13.34 -5.91
C ARG A 128 14.82 12.68 -5.31
N LEU A 129 13.63 13.17 -5.65
CA LEU A 129 12.37 12.58 -5.18
C LEU A 129 12.17 11.15 -5.67
N GLU A 130 12.49 10.85 -6.93
CA GLU A 130 12.41 9.47 -7.42
C GLU A 130 13.45 8.56 -6.78
N GLN A 131 14.69 9.03 -6.55
CA GLN A 131 15.69 8.24 -5.79
C GLN A 131 15.20 7.90 -4.38
N ILE A 132 14.57 8.87 -3.71
CA ILE A 132 13.96 8.70 -2.39
C ILE A 132 12.86 7.62 -2.45
N LYS A 133 11.95 7.71 -3.43
CA LYS A 133 10.84 6.76 -3.61
C LYS A 133 11.35 5.36 -3.99
N ASP A 134 12.38 5.27 -4.82
CA ASP A 134 13.01 3.99 -5.18
C ASP A 134 13.65 3.32 -3.97
N TYR A 135 14.33 4.09 -3.12
CA TYR A 135 14.85 3.58 -1.86
C TYR A 135 13.74 3.02 -0.97
N VAL A 136 12.62 3.75 -0.84
CA VAL A 136 11.44 3.30 -0.08
C VAL A 136 10.91 1.98 -0.63
N ARG A 137 10.67 1.90 -1.95
CA ARG A 137 10.18 0.66 -2.60
C ARG A 137 11.12 -0.51 -2.37
N GLN A 138 12.43 -0.29 -2.49
CA GLN A 138 13.44 -1.33 -2.28
C GLN A 138 13.47 -1.82 -0.84
N GLU A 139 13.39 -0.92 0.15
CA GLU A 139 13.36 -1.30 1.57
C GLU A 139 12.08 -2.04 1.94
N VAL A 140 10.91 -1.58 1.47
CA VAL A 140 9.65 -2.31 1.64
C VAL A 140 9.80 -3.74 1.11
N ALA A 141 10.20 -3.89 -0.15
CA ALA A 141 10.35 -5.20 -0.80
C ALA A 141 11.38 -6.09 -0.09
N ARG A 142 12.50 -5.51 0.36
CA ARG A 142 13.51 -6.24 1.14
C ARG A 142 12.93 -6.81 2.44
N ARG A 143 12.07 -6.07 3.14
CA ARG A 143 11.47 -6.52 4.40
C ARG A 143 10.41 -7.58 4.20
N PHE A 144 9.57 -7.45 3.17
CA PHE A 144 8.61 -8.49 2.79
C PHE A 144 9.31 -9.78 2.35
N ARG A 145 10.37 -9.68 1.53
CA ARG A 145 11.22 -10.84 1.18
C ARG A 145 11.86 -11.50 2.39
N ALA A 146 12.52 -10.73 3.27
CA ALA A 146 13.16 -11.28 4.46
C ALA A 146 12.19 -11.99 5.43
N ARG A 147 10.91 -11.58 5.44
CA ARG A 147 9.85 -12.28 6.16
C ARG A 147 9.50 -13.61 5.49
N SER A 148 9.31 -13.57 4.17
CA SER A 148 9.00 -14.76 3.36
C SER A 148 10.11 -15.83 3.46
N ASP A 149 11.38 -15.41 3.39
CA ASP A 149 12.56 -16.29 3.50
C ASP A 149 12.63 -17.03 4.85
N ARG A 150 12.00 -16.48 5.90
CA ARG A 150 11.87 -17.10 7.23
C ARG A 150 10.65 -18.04 7.34
N GLY A 151 9.95 -18.29 6.23
CA GLY A 151 8.71 -19.09 6.19
C GLY A 151 7.53 -18.42 6.88
N GLN A 152 7.60 -17.12 7.19
CA GLN A 152 6.55 -16.43 7.93
C GLN A 152 5.47 -15.93 6.97
N ARG A 153 4.34 -16.64 6.91
CA ARG A 153 3.17 -16.18 6.14
C ARG A 153 2.73 -14.79 6.61
N LEU A 154 2.32 -13.95 5.68
CA LEU A 154 1.73 -12.67 6.01
C LEU A 154 0.39 -12.90 6.72
N SER A 155 0.08 -12.05 7.70
CA SER A 155 -1.19 -12.01 8.42
C SER A 155 -1.62 -10.56 8.60
N ARG A 156 -2.86 -10.30 9.01
CA ARG A 156 -3.36 -8.96 9.32
C ARG A 156 -2.44 -8.19 10.28
N GLN A 157 -2.07 -8.83 11.40
CA GLN A 157 -1.16 -8.23 12.38
C GLN A 157 0.25 -8.11 11.80
N GLY A 158 0.72 -9.11 11.05
CA GLY A 158 2.03 -9.07 10.40
C GLY A 158 2.18 -7.92 9.41
N ALA A 159 1.16 -7.66 8.59
CA ALA A 159 1.09 -6.54 7.65
C ALA A 159 1.18 -5.19 8.38
N ALA A 160 0.38 -5.01 9.43
CA ALA A 160 0.40 -3.81 10.26
C ALA A 160 1.78 -3.59 10.92
N THR A 161 2.36 -4.62 11.54
CA THR A 161 3.69 -4.52 12.16
C THR A 161 4.78 -4.22 11.14
N LEU A 162 4.73 -4.83 9.96
CA LEU A 162 5.72 -4.63 8.90
C LEU A 162 5.65 -3.20 8.35
N ALA A 163 4.44 -2.69 8.06
CA ALA A 163 4.24 -1.30 7.66
C ALA A 163 4.79 -0.32 8.71
N ALA A 164 4.51 -0.58 10.00
CA ALA A 164 5.00 0.26 11.11
C ALA A 164 6.54 0.27 11.21
N SER A 165 7.20 -0.86 10.97
CA SER A 165 8.66 -0.96 10.97
C SER A 165 9.27 -0.25 9.77
N VAL A 166 8.74 -0.47 8.56
CA VAL A 166 9.27 0.18 7.36
C VAL A 166 9.11 1.70 7.43
N LEU A 167 7.97 2.18 7.94
CA LEU A 167 7.73 3.59 8.22
C LEU A 167 8.84 4.20 9.07
N ARG A 168 9.09 3.63 10.25
CA ARG A 168 10.07 4.14 11.20
C ARG A 168 11.46 4.25 10.56
N ASP A 169 11.90 3.17 9.94
CA ASP A 169 13.27 3.08 9.42
C ASP A 169 13.47 4.01 8.21
N THR A 170 12.45 4.15 7.37
CA THR A 170 12.44 5.10 6.25
C THR A 170 12.65 6.53 6.75
N PHE A 171 11.91 6.94 7.78
CA PHE A 171 12.04 8.30 8.33
C PHE A 171 13.36 8.51 9.07
N GLU A 172 13.88 7.52 9.80
CA GLU A 172 15.20 7.63 10.44
C GLU A 172 16.32 7.89 9.41
N VAL A 173 16.26 7.22 8.26
CA VAL A 173 17.21 7.44 7.17
C VAL A 173 17.06 8.86 6.62
N PHE A 174 15.84 9.33 6.35
CA PHE A 174 15.63 10.67 5.80
C PHE A 174 15.94 11.81 6.78
N GLU A 175 15.65 11.66 8.07
CA GLU A 175 16.04 12.63 9.09
C GLU A 175 17.55 12.81 9.16
N SER A 176 18.34 11.75 8.90
CA SER A 176 19.79 11.84 8.86
C SER A 176 20.32 12.72 7.71
N TYR A 177 19.57 12.84 6.61
CA TYR A 177 19.88 13.71 5.47
C TYR A 177 19.43 15.17 5.66
N LEU A 178 18.58 15.44 6.64
CA LEU A 178 18.09 16.79 6.96
C LEU A 178 18.94 17.51 8.02
N ARG A 179 19.89 16.80 8.64
CA ARG A 179 20.84 17.35 9.62
C ARG A 179 22.12 17.87 8.97
#